data_AF-A0A1C4BX36-F1
#
_entry.id   AF-A0A1C4BX36-F1
#
_cell.length_a   1.000
_cell.length_b   1.000
_cell.length_c   1.000
_cell.angle_alpha   90.00
_cell.angle_beta   90.00
_cell.angle_gamma   90.00
#
_symmetry.space_group_name_H-M   'P 1'
#
loop_
_entity.id
_entity.type
_entity.pdbx_description
1 polymer ?
#
loop_
_entity_poly.entity_id
_entity_poly.type
_entity_poly.pdbx_seq_one_letter_code
_entity_poly.pdbx_strand_id
1 'polypeptide(L)'
;MKVHTYNTCNHMKTYLRYASLLLLPLTFWACSKKDRVKTPPPIPDSATVYTAQFKFPLTRYGAGALQDSLVVIPVTNGRPHLSFTYLITSTGGLKPGQQAVQGKGLLDNNGTDTLDFTHYLQVYNDGTLTLALSFSDSTHGSTSTLKEQYGIRTYADIHGIEYDLSGNYKQLEDIAFPSLTALQNLHRYGAAIWSTFKGTYDGNGKALNNVSFYSDPNTQFGGNELGFFQYVDTFAIIKNVRLTFSADGSKSVSDGYSGGIAATSYGTIVGCTVNGIIDVSGPTISYTGGIAGANYGSILACAFNGTLNGEMTGGIAGINRGSNGRIDACYANFTTLTQVGGGISGNVLVDINHQTTIANSYANVTVSSANNFGAIRLQNNASFTAAEANLIVNCFSNISTPQPNTSLFSGLTDLTAQVTAFTLSSFPAQLTPPADGKPFKAAGTNPPVLWWQ
;
A
#
# COMPACT_ATOMS: atom_id res chain seq x y z
N MET A 1 42.24 -41.88 0.29
CA MET A 1 43.68 -41.77 -0.08
C MET A 1 43.91 -40.37 -0.61
N LYS A 2 44.92 -39.67 -0.07
CA LYS A 2 45.37 -38.29 -0.32
C LYS A 2 44.57 -37.12 0.27
N VAL A 3 45.03 -36.79 1.47
CA VAL A 3 45.09 -35.50 2.16
C VAL A 3 46.02 -34.53 1.42
N HIS A 4 45.67 -33.22 1.36
CA HIS A 4 46.57 -32.10 1.71
C HIS A 4 45.86 -30.72 1.74
N THR A 5 45.58 -30.28 2.98
CA THR A 5 45.90 -28.99 3.66
C THR A 5 45.96 -27.63 2.93
N TYR A 6 45.05 -26.76 3.41
CA TYR A 6 45.05 -25.30 3.72
C TYR A 6 46.29 -24.40 3.55
N ASN A 7 46.03 -23.18 3.04
CA ASN A 7 46.43 -21.86 3.57
C ASN A 7 45.86 -20.76 2.63
N THR A 8 45.06 -19.77 3.06
CA THR A 8 45.51 -18.53 3.71
C THR A 8 44.33 -17.62 4.07
N CYS A 9 44.63 -16.70 4.97
CA CYS A 9 43.79 -15.85 5.80
C CYS A 9 43.37 -14.52 5.12
N ASN A 10 42.23 -13.99 5.56
CA ASN A 10 41.79 -12.58 5.60
C ASN A 10 41.75 -11.73 4.31
N HIS A 11 40.55 -11.25 3.96
CA HIS A 11 40.33 -9.80 3.84
C HIS A 11 38.85 -9.40 3.97
N MET A 12 38.52 -8.87 5.15
CA MET A 12 37.38 -7.99 5.42
C MET A 12 37.90 -6.54 5.30
N LYS A 13 37.46 -5.82 4.27
CA LYS A 13 37.49 -4.35 4.13
C LYS A 13 36.28 -4.01 3.25
N THR A 14 35.46 -3.01 3.53
CA THR A 14 35.83 -1.58 3.64
C THR A 14 34.58 -0.83 4.10
N TYR A 15 34.74 0.22 4.91
CA TYR A 15 34.08 1.54 4.84
C TYR A 15 34.08 2.19 6.24
N LEU A 16 35.25 2.70 6.65
CA LEU A 16 35.32 3.84 7.57
C LEU A 16 36.41 4.77 7.03
N ARG A 17 36.03 6.01 6.72
CA ARG A 17 36.94 7.05 6.22
C ARG A 17 36.55 8.40 6.83
N TYR A 18 37.53 8.93 7.57
CA TYR A 18 37.80 10.33 7.95
C TYR A 18 36.96 10.92 9.10
N ALA A 19 37.51 11.61 10.11
CA ALA A 19 38.80 12.31 10.19
C ALA A 19 39.29 12.41 11.66
N SER A 20 40.60 12.22 11.88
CA SER A 20 41.30 12.63 13.11
C SER A 20 42.61 13.32 12.73
N LEU A 21 42.80 14.49 13.34
CA LEU A 21 43.79 15.52 13.04
C LEU A 21 45.26 15.12 13.30
N LEU A 22 46.12 15.85 12.58
CA LEU A 22 47.58 15.93 12.69
C LEU A 22 48.11 16.20 14.10
N LEU A 23 49.25 15.57 14.40
CA LEU A 23 50.19 15.88 15.48
C LEU A 23 51.60 15.84 14.89
N LEU A 24 52.45 16.84 15.22
CA LEU A 24 53.94 16.78 15.33
C LEU A 24 54.50 18.21 15.62
N PRO A 25 55.75 18.40 16.17
CA PRO A 25 55.94 18.67 17.60
C PRO A 25 57.00 19.76 17.95
N LEU A 26 57.34 19.82 19.27
CA LEU A 26 58.64 20.15 19.92
C LEU A 26 59.01 21.64 20.23
N THR A 27 59.13 22.01 21.51
CA THR A 27 60.37 21.98 22.34
C THR A 27 60.23 22.82 23.64
N PHE A 28 61.01 22.44 24.66
CA PHE A 28 61.11 23.03 26.00
C PHE A 28 62.08 24.22 26.09
N TRP A 29 61.79 25.20 26.95
CA TRP A 29 62.79 25.82 27.83
C TRP A 29 62.15 26.53 29.04
N ALA A 30 62.86 26.48 30.18
CA ALA A 30 62.43 26.99 31.49
C ALA A 30 63.22 28.25 31.89
N CYS A 31 62.56 29.24 32.51
CA CYS A 31 63.03 29.94 33.73
C CYS A 31 62.10 31.08 34.19
N SER A 32 61.60 30.94 35.42
CA SER A 32 61.61 31.89 36.56
C SER A 32 61.22 33.38 36.43
N LYS A 33 60.21 33.71 37.26
CA LYS A 33 60.04 34.86 38.18
C LYS A 33 59.15 36.06 37.81
N LYS A 34 58.26 36.30 38.78
CA LYS A 34 57.66 37.54 39.31
C LYS A 34 56.24 37.92 38.87
N ASP A 35 55.37 37.77 39.87
CA ASP A 35 54.08 38.38 40.12
C ASP A 35 53.82 39.73 39.44
N ARG A 36 52.72 39.78 38.69
CA ARG A 36 51.80 40.92 38.69
C ARG A 36 50.37 40.40 38.67
N VAL A 37 49.66 40.65 39.76
CA VAL A 37 48.20 40.53 39.83
C VAL A 37 47.60 41.50 38.80
N LYS A 38 47.08 40.96 37.70
CA LYS A 38 46.10 41.67 36.87
C LYS A 38 44.72 41.22 37.35
N THR A 39 44.00 42.12 37.98
CA THR A 39 42.56 41.99 38.20
C THR A 39 41.88 41.65 36.86
N PRO A 40 41.03 40.62 36.78
CA PRO A 40 40.22 40.39 35.59
C PRO A 40 39.34 41.61 35.34
N PRO A 41 39.10 42.01 34.08
CA PRO A 41 38.04 42.97 33.81
C PRO A 41 36.70 42.41 34.33
N PRO A 42 35.76 43.27 34.76
CA PRO A 42 34.45 42.82 35.19
C PRO A 42 33.81 42.01 34.06
N ILE A 43 33.41 40.77 34.36
CA ILE A 43 32.52 40.01 33.49
C ILE A 43 31.27 40.89 33.33
N PRO A 44 30.87 41.26 32.10
CA PRO A 44 29.58 41.92 31.94
C PRO A 44 28.53 40.91 32.40
N ASP A 45 27.87 41.23 33.50
CA ASP A 45 26.70 40.54 34.02
C ASP A 45 25.52 40.88 33.09
N SER A 46 25.63 40.51 31.81
CA SER A 46 24.44 40.34 30.99
C SER A 46 23.83 39.04 31.48
N ALA A 47 22.76 39.14 32.25
CA ALA A 47 21.91 38.00 32.56
C ALA A 47 21.46 37.40 31.22
N THR A 48 22.20 36.42 30.72
CA THR A 48 21.87 35.71 29.49
C THR A 48 20.55 35.01 29.76
N VAL A 49 19.47 35.52 29.17
CA VAL A 49 18.15 34.92 29.32
C VAL A 49 18.14 33.66 28.48
N TYR A 50 18.16 32.51 29.14
CA TYR A 50 17.96 31.22 28.49
C TYR A 50 16.46 30.97 28.36
N THR A 51 16.01 30.59 27.16
CA THR A 51 14.62 30.19 26.92
C THR A 51 14.67 28.96 26.03
N ALA A 52 14.46 27.79 26.63
CA ALA A 52 14.50 26.53 25.91
C ALA A 52 13.46 26.53 24.79
N GLN A 53 13.89 26.17 23.59
CA GLN A 53 13.07 26.06 22.40
C GLN A 53 13.00 24.60 21.96
N PHE A 54 11.80 24.12 21.71
CA PHE A 54 11.53 22.79 21.19
C PHE A 54 10.18 22.79 20.47
N LYS A 55 10.11 22.06 19.36
CA LYS A 55 8.89 21.93 18.56
C LYS A 55 8.93 20.60 17.82
N PHE A 56 7.77 19.97 17.66
CA PHE A 56 7.64 18.87 16.72
C PHE A 56 8.11 19.31 15.31
N PRO A 57 8.97 18.51 14.65
CA PRO A 57 9.41 18.78 13.27
C PRO A 57 8.25 18.91 12.29
N LEU A 58 7.20 18.12 12.49
CA LEU A 58 6.01 18.14 11.65
C LEU A 58 4.82 18.71 12.41
N THR A 59 3.99 19.45 11.69
CA THR A 59 2.68 19.91 12.20
C THR A 59 1.65 18.78 12.28
N ARG A 60 1.93 17.65 11.61
CA ARG A 60 1.08 16.46 11.55
C ARG A 60 1.93 15.21 11.29
N TYR A 61 1.58 14.11 11.96
CA TYR A 61 2.17 12.78 11.78
C TYR A 61 1.10 11.81 11.25
N GLY A 62 1.25 11.43 9.99
CA GLY A 62 0.50 10.34 9.35
C GLY A 62 1.18 8.98 9.53
N ALA A 63 0.66 7.93 8.90
CA ALA A 63 1.24 6.58 8.97
C ALA A 63 2.72 6.56 8.58
N GLY A 64 3.14 7.25 7.52
CA GLY A 64 4.53 7.21 7.05
C GLY A 64 5.48 7.89 8.04
N ALA A 65 5.10 9.08 8.50
CA ALA A 65 5.91 9.87 9.43
C ALA A 65 6.10 9.22 10.82
N LEU A 66 5.20 8.31 11.21
CA LEU A 66 5.29 7.56 12.47
C LEU A 66 6.26 6.36 12.38
N GLN A 67 6.68 6.00 11.17
CA GLN A 67 7.54 4.85 10.89
C GLN A 67 8.92 5.28 10.44
N ASP A 68 9.03 6.38 9.72
CA ASP A 68 10.30 7.02 9.42
C ASP A 68 10.89 7.68 10.68
N SER A 69 12.22 7.83 10.76
CA SER A 69 12.95 8.48 11.87
C SER A 69 12.71 10.00 11.99
N LEU A 70 11.48 10.45 11.75
CA LEU A 70 11.07 11.85 11.65
C LEU A 70 10.53 12.44 12.96
N VAL A 71 10.69 11.71 14.07
CA VAL A 71 10.22 12.16 15.41
C VAL A 71 11.39 12.47 16.35
N VAL A 72 12.36 13.20 15.84
CA VAL A 72 13.51 13.70 16.63
C VAL A 72 13.27 15.19 16.94
N ILE A 73 13.15 15.52 18.22
CA ILE A 73 12.84 16.88 18.70
C ILE A 73 14.07 17.47 19.38
N PRO A 74 14.74 18.45 18.74
CA PRO A 74 15.84 19.17 19.38
C PRO A 74 15.29 20.10 20.46
N VAL A 75 15.99 20.14 21.59
CA VAL A 75 15.86 21.15 22.64
C VAL A 75 17.07 22.07 22.52
N THR A 76 16.85 23.37 22.32
CA THR A 76 17.94 24.35 22.11
C THR A 76 17.74 25.61 22.95
N ASN A 77 18.77 26.45 23.05
CA ASN A 77 18.73 27.72 23.80
C ASN A 77 18.33 27.58 25.29
N GLY A 78 18.43 26.36 25.84
CA GLY A 78 18.22 26.12 27.26
C GLY A 78 19.45 26.49 28.07
N ARG A 79 19.32 26.47 29.39
CA ARG A 79 20.45 26.73 30.28
C ARG A 79 21.36 25.49 30.34
N PRO A 80 22.70 25.61 30.17
CA PRO A 80 23.60 24.48 30.25
C PRO A 80 23.43 23.66 31.54
N HIS A 81 23.54 22.33 31.43
CA HIS A 81 23.43 21.38 32.55
C HIS A 81 22.09 21.38 33.31
N LEU A 82 21.04 21.97 32.74
CA LEU A 82 19.72 21.95 33.36
C LEU A 82 19.04 20.60 33.11
N SER A 83 18.65 19.92 34.18
CA SER A 83 17.87 18.69 34.08
C SER A 83 16.40 18.99 33.81
N PHE A 84 15.72 18.09 33.09
CA PHE A 84 14.30 18.20 32.80
C PHE A 84 13.59 16.85 32.78
N THR A 85 12.27 16.91 32.88
CA THR A 85 11.36 15.78 32.67
C THR A 85 10.48 16.08 31.46
N TYR A 86 10.03 15.05 30.76
CA TYR A 86 9.08 15.18 29.67
C TYR A 86 7.93 14.19 29.78
N LEU A 87 6.77 14.60 29.28
CA LEU A 87 5.57 13.77 29.14
C LEU A 87 4.88 14.11 27.82
N ILE A 88 4.51 13.08 27.07
CA ILE A 88 3.58 13.22 25.94
C ILE A 88 2.18 12.84 26.41
N THR A 89 1.20 13.62 26.00
CA THR A 89 -0.23 13.31 26.16
C THR A 89 -0.93 13.38 24.82
N SER A 90 -2.07 12.71 24.70
CA SER A 90 -2.91 12.77 23.50
C SER A 90 -4.36 13.05 23.89
N THR A 91 -5.01 13.95 23.15
CA THR A 91 -6.47 14.14 23.22
C THR A 91 -7.25 12.87 22.84
N GLY A 92 -6.68 11.97 22.03
CA GLY A 92 -7.24 10.65 21.73
C GLY A 92 -6.92 9.57 22.77
N GLY A 93 -6.09 9.89 23.76
CA GLY A 93 -5.63 8.93 24.77
C GLY A 93 -4.65 7.88 24.23
N LEU A 94 -4.33 6.92 25.11
CA LEU A 94 -3.47 5.79 24.80
C LEU A 94 -4.27 4.65 24.16
N LYS A 95 -3.61 3.88 23.29
CA LYS A 95 -4.13 2.58 22.86
C LYS A 95 -4.21 1.64 24.07
N PRO A 96 -5.17 0.69 24.08
CA PRO A 96 -5.32 -0.25 25.19
C PRO A 96 -4.02 -0.97 25.55
N GLY A 97 -3.70 -1.02 26.85
CA GLY A 97 -2.51 -1.72 27.36
C GLY A 97 -1.19 -0.99 27.16
N GLN A 98 -1.18 0.21 26.57
CA GLN A 98 0.04 0.99 26.35
C GLN A 98 0.35 1.95 27.52
N GLN A 99 1.60 2.39 27.61
CA GLN A 99 2.06 3.37 28.60
C GLN A 99 2.32 4.73 27.95
N ALA A 100 2.17 5.79 28.75
CA ALA A 100 2.53 7.14 28.32
C ALA A 100 4.03 7.24 28.08
N VAL A 101 4.39 7.88 26.97
CA VAL A 101 5.77 8.25 26.63
C VAL A 101 6.20 9.39 27.54
N GLN A 102 7.13 9.10 28.45
CA GLN A 102 7.66 10.03 29.44
C GLN A 102 9.10 9.68 29.80
N GLY A 103 9.83 10.64 30.34
CA GLY A 103 11.21 10.41 30.73
C GLY A 103 11.90 11.64 31.29
N LYS A 104 13.24 11.59 31.30
CA LYS A 104 14.12 12.63 31.83
C LYS A 104 15.23 12.91 30.84
N GLY A 105 15.78 14.11 30.88
CA GLY A 105 16.92 14.53 30.08
C GLY A 105 17.80 15.54 30.82
N LEU A 106 18.94 15.87 30.21
CA LEU A 106 19.92 16.80 30.75
C LEU A 106 20.53 17.59 29.60
N LEU A 107 20.41 18.92 29.65
CA LEU A 107 21.01 19.79 28.64
C LEU A 107 22.55 19.74 28.73
N ASP A 108 23.21 19.74 27.58
CA ASP A 108 24.67 19.73 27.46
C ASP A 108 25.31 21.09 27.80
N ASN A 109 26.62 21.21 27.58
CA ASN A 109 27.38 22.45 27.81
C ASN A 109 26.88 23.65 26.98
N ASN A 110 26.17 23.38 25.88
CA ASN A 110 25.61 24.38 24.98
C ASN A 110 24.13 24.66 25.28
N GLY A 111 23.54 24.02 26.30
CA GLY A 111 22.12 24.15 26.60
C GLY A 111 21.22 23.41 25.62
N THR A 112 21.71 22.31 25.05
CA THR A 112 21.03 21.51 24.04
C THR A 112 20.83 20.06 24.47
N ASP A 113 19.77 19.43 23.97
CA ASP A 113 19.52 17.99 24.08
C ASP A 113 18.65 17.54 22.90
N THR A 114 18.48 16.24 22.70
CA THR A 114 17.67 15.66 21.63
C THR A 114 16.74 14.60 22.18
N LEU A 115 15.44 14.77 21.94
CA LEU A 115 14.41 13.79 22.29
C LEU A 115 14.04 12.97 21.06
N ASP A 116 14.35 11.69 21.09
CA ASP A 116 13.99 10.76 20.02
C ASP A 116 12.74 9.95 20.40
N PHE A 117 11.67 10.17 19.64
CA PHE A 117 10.40 9.48 19.80
C PHE A 117 10.09 8.53 18.63
N THR A 118 11.10 8.14 17.85
CA THR A 118 10.96 7.19 16.75
C THR A 118 10.31 5.91 17.27
N HIS A 119 9.20 5.51 16.64
CA HIS A 119 8.31 4.40 17.04
C HIS A 119 7.53 4.54 18.37
N TYR A 120 7.80 5.56 19.19
CA TYR A 120 7.10 5.72 20.47
C TYR A 120 5.73 6.39 20.33
N LEU A 121 5.50 7.21 19.30
CA LEU A 121 4.21 7.89 19.13
C LEU A 121 3.06 6.97 18.70
N GLN A 122 3.36 5.75 18.27
CA GLN A 122 2.36 4.78 17.80
C GLN A 122 1.45 4.26 18.91
N VAL A 123 1.86 4.43 20.17
CA VAL A 123 1.11 4.04 21.36
C VAL A 123 -0.14 4.89 21.60
N TYR A 124 -0.23 6.07 20.98
CA TYR A 124 -1.37 6.97 21.11
C TYR A 124 -2.40 6.73 20.00
N ASN A 125 -3.68 6.90 20.34
CA ASN A 125 -4.71 7.05 19.32
C ASN A 125 -4.54 8.39 18.58
N ASP A 126 -5.17 8.49 17.42
CA ASP A 126 -5.19 9.74 16.65
C ASP A 126 -5.83 10.88 17.45
N GLY A 127 -5.30 12.09 17.27
CA GLY A 127 -5.62 13.26 18.07
C GLY A 127 -4.45 14.24 18.15
N THR A 128 -4.66 15.35 18.85
CA THR A 128 -3.57 16.28 19.18
C THR A 128 -2.65 15.66 20.22
N LEU A 129 -1.37 15.51 19.87
CA LEU A 129 -0.29 15.17 20.78
C LEU A 129 0.29 16.45 21.40
N THR A 130 0.56 16.41 22.69
CA THR A 130 1.21 17.50 23.42
C THR A 130 2.43 16.97 24.14
N LEU A 131 3.60 17.50 23.81
CA LEU A 131 4.84 17.30 24.55
C LEU A 131 4.99 18.43 25.57
N ALA A 132 5.04 18.09 26.85
CA ALA A 132 5.32 19.01 27.94
C ALA A 132 6.70 18.72 28.53
N LEU A 133 7.51 19.78 28.71
CA LEU A 133 8.79 19.72 29.42
C LEU A 133 8.69 20.53 30.72
N SER A 134 9.20 19.95 31.80
CA SER A 134 9.37 20.62 33.09
C SER A 134 10.84 20.60 33.49
N PHE A 135 11.45 21.77 33.60
CA PHE A 135 12.86 21.93 33.95
C PHE A 135 13.06 22.06 35.46
N SER A 136 14.26 21.71 35.93
CA SER A 136 14.63 21.75 37.35
C SER A 136 14.70 23.15 37.96
N ASP A 137 14.68 24.21 37.15
CA ASP A 137 14.58 25.61 37.61
C ASP A 137 13.12 26.12 37.67
N SER A 138 12.15 25.22 37.60
CA SER A 138 10.70 25.52 37.59
C SER A 138 10.19 26.20 36.32
N THR A 139 10.99 26.31 35.26
CA THR A 139 10.48 26.70 33.94
C THR A 139 9.75 25.52 33.28
N HIS A 140 8.69 25.83 32.55
CA HIS A 140 7.88 24.85 31.84
C HIS A 140 7.66 25.30 30.40
N GLY A 141 7.53 24.33 29.49
CA GLY A 141 7.14 24.58 28.12
C GLY A 141 6.28 23.46 27.60
N SER A 142 5.52 23.75 26.54
CA SER A 142 4.83 22.69 25.80
C SER A 142 4.76 23.02 24.32
N THR A 143 4.61 21.99 23.51
CA THR A 143 4.38 22.07 22.07
C THR A 143 3.43 20.98 21.65
N SER A 144 2.72 21.17 20.55
CA SER A 144 1.72 20.22 20.07
C SER A 144 1.82 19.95 18.57
N THR A 145 1.39 18.76 18.19
CA THR A 145 1.26 18.33 16.79
C THR A 145 0.02 17.46 16.64
N LEU A 146 -0.43 17.24 15.41
CA LEU A 146 -1.56 16.36 15.14
C LEU A 146 -1.05 14.94 14.81
N LYS A 147 -1.66 13.90 15.37
CA LYS A 147 -1.48 12.51 14.95
C LYS A 147 -2.72 12.02 14.23
N GLU A 148 -2.56 11.57 13.00
CA GLU A 148 -3.62 11.03 12.15
C GLU A 148 -3.09 9.84 11.34
N GLN A 149 -2.73 8.77 12.05
CA GLN A 149 -2.15 7.56 11.48
C GLN A 149 -3.05 6.95 10.41
N TYR A 150 -4.36 6.98 10.58
CA TYR A 150 -5.28 6.27 9.68
C TYR A 150 -5.72 7.11 8.46
N GLY A 151 -5.30 8.37 8.37
CA GLY A 151 -5.54 9.23 7.21
C GLY A 151 -4.39 9.15 6.20
N ILE A 152 -4.65 8.56 5.03
CA ILE A 152 -3.65 8.37 3.96
C ILE A 152 -3.66 9.58 3.02
N ARG A 153 -2.55 10.31 2.94
CA ARG A 153 -2.42 11.55 2.14
C ARG A 153 -1.26 11.52 1.15
N THR A 154 -0.27 10.69 1.42
CA THR A 154 0.97 10.61 0.66
C THR A 154 1.35 9.17 0.39
N TYR A 155 2.27 8.95 -0.55
CA TYR A 155 2.87 7.64 -0.76
C TYR A 155 3.58 7.11 0.50
N ALA A 156 4.21 7.99 1.30
CA ALA A 156 4.82 7.60 2.56
C ALA A 156 3.78 7.02 3.54
N ASP A 157 2.56 7.57 3.58
CA ASP A 157 1.48 7.01 4.40
C ASP A 157 1.05 5.62 3.94
N ILE A 158 1.01 5.37 2.62
CA ILE A 158 0.73 4.04 2.08
C ILE A 158 1.79 3.05 2.57
N HIS A 159 3.06 3.40 2.50
CA HIS A 159 4.13 2.54 3.01
C HIS A 159 4.00 2.30 4.52
N GLY A 160 3.59 3.32 5.28
CA GLY A 160 3.35 3.21 6.72
C GLY A 160 2.25 2.22 7.13
N ILE A 161 1.39 1.76 6.21
CA ILE A 161 0.32 0.77 6.50
C ILE A 161 0.90 -0.57 6.94
N GLU A 162 2.09 -0.95 6.45
CA GLU A 162 2.72 -2.25 6.75
C GLU A 162 2.98 -2.47 8.25
N TYR A 163 3.01 -1.40 9.03
CA TYR A 163 3.28 -1.43 10.47
C TYR A 163 2.02 -1.56 11.34
N ASP A 164 0.83 -1.39 10.77
CA ASP A 164 -0.45 -1.66 11.42
C ASP A 164 -1.46 -2.20 10.40
N LEU A 165 -1.27 -3.45 10.01
CA LEU A 165 -2.06 -4.15 9.00
C LEU A 165 -3.52 -4.39 9.39
N SER A 166 -3.91 -4.10 10.63
CA SER A 166 -5.28 -4.24 11.12
C SER A 166 -6.01 -2.89 11.22
N GLY A 167 -5.34 -1.80 10.83
CA GLY A 167 -5.89 -0.44 10.88
C GLY A 167 -7.08 -0.21 9.94
N ASN A 168 -7.85 0.84 10.24
CA ASN A 168 -8.97 1.28 9.41
C ASN A 168 -8.58 2.57 8.68
N TYR A 169 -7.97 2.42 7.53
CA TYR A 169 -7.39 3.49 6.74
C TYR A 169 -8.41 4.13 5.82
N LYS A 170 -8.31 5.46 5.68
CA LYS A 170 -9.08 6.23 4.72
C LYS A 170 -8.17 7.14 3.91
N GLN A 171 -8.24 7.05 2.59
CA GLN A 171 -7.55 7.98 1.70
C GLN A 171 -8.25 9.35 1.71
N LEU A 172 -7.47 10.40 1.89
CA LEU A 172 -7.96 11.76 2.04
C LEU A 172 -7.62 12.64 0.83
N GLU A 173 -6.55 12.30 0.13
CA GLU A 173 -6.05 13.03 -1.05
C GLU A 173 -5.87 12.10 -2.24
N ASP A 174 -5.84 12.67 -3.44
CA ASP A 174 -5.33 11.95 -4.60
C ASP A 174 -3.80 11.79 -4.46
N ILE A 175 -3.28 10.60 -4.73
CA ILE A 175 -1.88 10.26 -4.50
C ILE A 175 -1.25 9.80 -5.81
N ALA A 176 -0.15 10.45 -6.19
CA ALA A 176 0.72 9.98 -7.26
C ALA A 176 1.84 9.11 -6.66
N PHE A 177 2.04 7.92 -7.22
CA PHE A 177 3.15 7.05 -6.87
C PHE A 177 4.47 7.60 -7.43
N PRO A 178 5.61 7.32 -6.76
CA PRO A 178 6.93 7.57 -7.31
C PRO A 178 7.12 6.88 -8.66
N SER A 179 8.06 7.37 -9.47
CA SER A 179 8.42 6.70 -10.73
C SER A 179 8.95 5.28 -10.48
N LEU A 180 8.84 4.41 -11.49
CA LEU A 180 9.36 3.04 -11.42
C LEU A 180 10.83 2.99 -10.98
N THR A 181 11.68 3.88 -11.52
CA THR A 181 13.09 3.97 -11.13
C THR A 181 13.27 4.33 -9.66
N ALA A 182 12.42 5.22 -9.11
CA ALA A 182 12.47 5.56 -7.69
C ALA A 182 12.04 4.38 -6.81
N LEU A 183 10.98 3.65 -7.21
CA LEU A 183 10.55 2.44 -6.52
C LEU A 183 11.64 1.35 -6.54
N GLN A 184 12.34 1.20 -7.66
CA GLN A 184 13.48 0.30 -7.82
C GLN A 184 14.63 0.61 -6.88
N ASN A 185 15.00 1.88 -6.76
CA ASN A 185 16.05 2.31 -5.83
C ASN A 185 15.65 2.11 -4.36
N LEU A 186 14.36 2.08 -4.06
CA LEU A 186 13.82 1.79 -2.72
C LEU A 186 13.58 0.30 -2.47
N HIS A 187 13.95 -0.57 -3.42
CA HIS A 187 13.71 -2.01 -3.35
C HIS A 187 12.23 -2.36 -3.09
N ARG A 188 11.31 -1.60 -3.71
CA ARG A 188 9.86 -1.79 -3.61
C ARG A 188 9.36 -2.58 -4.81
N TYR A 189 9.23 -3.89 -4.62
CA TYR A 189 8.84 -4.85 -5.64
C TYR A 189 7.44 -5.40 -5.36
N GLY A 190 6.73 -5.80 -6.42
CA GLY A 190 5.52 -6.61 -6.32
C GLY A 190 4.26 -5.89 -5.85
N ALA A 191 4.26 -5.40 -4.61
CA ALA A 191 3.09 -4.79 -3.98
C ALA A 191 3.43 -3.49 -3.23
N ALA A 192 2.44 -2.60 -3.13
CA ALA A 192 2.57 -1.40 -2.29
C ALA A 192 2.48 -1.73 -0.79
N ILE A 193 1.69 -2.77 -0.45
CA ILE A 193 1.54 -3.29 0.90
C ILE A 193 1.95 -4.76 0.86
N TRP A 194 3.18 -5.03 1.28
CA TRP A 194 3.86 -6.30 1.12
C TRP A 194 3.65 -7.23 2.32
N SER A 195 2.39 -7.48 2.67
CA SER A 195 2.02 -8.40 3.74
C SER A 195 0.54 -8.79 3.64
N THR A 196 0.06 -9.53 4.66
CA THR A 196 -1.37 -9.84 4.81
C THR A 196 -2.09 -8.70 5.51
N PHE A 197 -2.85 -7.92 4.75
CA PHE A 197 -3.69 -6.86 5.26
C PHE A 197 -5.00 -7.42 5.85
N LYS A 198 -5.33 -7.00 7.07
CA LYS A 198 -6.44 -7.53 7.88
C LYS A 198 -7.51 -6.48 8.22
N GLY A 199 -7.21 -5.21 7.95
CA GLY A 199 -8.07 -4.09 8.31
C GLY A 199 -9.03 -3.65 7.21
N THR A 200 -9.39 -2.38 7.24
CA THR A 200 -10.18 -1.73 6.19
C THR A 200 -9.34 -0.68 5.48
N TYR A 201 -9.35 -0.67 4.15
CA TYR A 201 -8.82 0.44 3.36
C TYR A 201 -9.96 1.03 2.52
N ASP A 202 -10.35 2.27 2.84
CA ASP A 202 -11.30 3.05 2.08
C ASP A 202 -10.56 4.08 1.22
N GLY A 203 -10.47 3.82 -0.09
CA GLY A 203 -9.93 4.75 -1.07
C GLY A 203 -10.77 6.03 -1.19
N ASN A 204 -11.98 6.07 -0.62
CA ASN A 204 -12.84 7.25 -0.54
C ASN A 204 -13.10 7.91 -1.92
N GLY A 205 -13.01 7.13 -3.00
CA GLY A 205 -13.14 7.60 -4.37
C GLY A 205 -11.97 8.48 -4.86
N LYS A 206 -10.89 8.60 -4.08
CA LYS A 206 -9.68 9.33 -4.43
C LYS A 206 -8.80 8.51 -5.36
N ALA A 207 -8.03 9.20 -6.19
CA ALA A 207 -7.18 8.60 -7.21
C ALA A 207 -5.84 8.13 -6.63
N LEU A 208 -5.41 6.94 -7.06
CA LEU A 208 -4.04 6.46 -7.01
C LEU A 208 -3.50 6.47 -8.43
N ASN A 209 -2.62 7.41 -8.75
CA ASN A 209 -2.11 7.64 -10.09
C ASN A 209 -0.64 7.24 -10.21
N ASN A 210 -0.19 7.02 -11.45
CA ASN A 210 1.19 6.69 -11.76
C ASN A 210 1.70 5.43 -11.03
N VAL A 211 0.80 4.48 -10.77
CA VAL A 211 1.15 3.24 -10.07
C VAL A 211 1.99 2.35 -10.99
N SER A 212 3.04 1.74 -10.45
CA SER A 212 3.80 0.69 -11.14
C SER A 212 4.12 -0.42 -10.14
N PHE A 213 3.94 -1.66 -10.55
CA PHE A 213 4.42 -2.83 -9.81
C PHE A 213 5.33 -3.62 -10.72
N TYR A 214 6.39 -4.18 -10.17
CA TYR A 214 7.27 -5.04 -10.95
C TYR A 214 7.89 -6.14 -10.09
N SER A 215 8.06 -7.32 -10.67
CA SER A 215 8.83 -8.41 -10.09
C SER A 215 10.28 -8.32 -10.55
N ASP A 216 11.26 -8.45 -9.66
CA ASP A 216 12.66 -8.62 -10.05
C ASP A 216 13.03 -10.12 -10.04
N PRO A 217 13.31 -10.73 -11.21
CA PRO A 217 13.64 -12.15 -11.32
C PRO A 217 14.97 -12.53 -10.63
N ASN A 218 15.82 -11.56 -10.28
CA ASN A 218 17.14 -11.79 -9.70
C ASN A 218 17.19 -11.62 -8.18
N THR A 219 16.05 -11.35 -7.53
CA THR A 219 16.01 -11.17 -6.08
C THR A 219 15.54 -12.43 -5.36
N GLN A 220 16.19 -12.77 -4.25
CA GLN A 220 15.75 -13.82 -3.31
C GLN A 220 14.43 -13.45 -2.61
N PHE A 221 13.93 -12.23 -2.81
CA PHE A 221 12.79 -11.66 -2.13
C PHE A 221 11.46 -11.83 -2.89
N GLY A 222 11.33 -12.84 -3.76
CA GLY A 222 10.04 -13.43 -4.18
C GLY A 222 8.87 -12.45 -4.37
N GLY A 223 8.71 -11.92 -5.58
CA GLY A 223 7.58 -11.05 -5.93
C GLY A 223 6.80 -11.64 -7.10
N ASN A 224 6.25 -12.84 -6.93
CA ASN A 224 5.34 -13.45 -7.92
C ASN A 224 3.93 -12.88 -7.79
N GLU A 225 3.67 -12.18 -6.70
CA GLU A 225 2.42 -11.56 -6.34
C GLU A 225 2.45 -10.06 -6.65
N LEU A 226 1.72 -9.64 -7.69
CA LEU A 226 1.59 -8.22 -8.05
C LEU A 226 0.23 -7.65 -7.63
N GLY A 227 0.25 -6.47 -7.00
CA GLY A 227 -0.95 -5.66 -6.75
C GLY A 227 -0.81 -4.63 -5.65
N PHE A 228 -1.79 -3.74 -5.49
CA PHE A 228 -1.73 -2.74 -4.42
C PHE A 228 -1.59 -3.39 -3.03
N PHE A 229 -2.28 -4.50 -2.81
CA PHE A 229 -2.09 -5.42 -1.70
C PHE A 229 -1.49 -6.73 -2.18
N GLN A 230 -0.49 -7.27 -1.48
CA GLN A 230 -0.04 -8.63 -1.76
C GLN A 230 -1.12 -9.65 -1.35
N TYR A 231 -1.58 -9.57 -0.09
CA TYR A 231 -2.60 -10.46 0.45
C TYR A 231 -3.68 -9.66 1.18
N VAL A 232 -4.94 -9.93 0.87
CA VAL A 232 -6.11 -9.42 1.59
C VAL A 232 -6.71 -10.57 2.40
N ASP A 233 -6.72 -10.45 3.73
CA ASP A 233 -7.25 -11.44 4.66
C ASP A 233 -8.78 -11.58 4.57
N THR A 234 -9.33 -12.66 5.12
CA THR A 234 -10.75 -13.05 5.05
C THR A 234 -11.71 -11.97 5.54
N PHE A 235 -11.33 -11.22 6.59
CA PHE A 235 -12.16 -10.16 7.16
C PHE A 235 -11.79 -8.76 6.68
N ALA A 236 -10.76 -8.64 5.84
CA ALA A 236 -10.32 -7.35 5.35
C ALA A 236 -11.28 -6.81 4.29
N ILE A 237 -11.45 -5.48 4.28
CA ILE A 237 -12.33 -4.77 3.34
C ILE A 237 -11.49 -3.73 2.60
N ILE A 238 -11.38 -3.89 1.28
CA ILE A 238 -10.81 -2.88 0.39
C ILE A 238 -11.94 -2.26 -0.39
N LYS A 239 -12.17 -0.95 -0.26
CA LYS A 239 -13.28 -0.28 -0.93
C LYS A 239 -12.93 1.05 -1.55
N ASN A 240 -13.68 1.43 -2.59
CA ASN A 240 -13.63 2.76 -3.21
C ASN A 240 -12.24 3.18 -3.73
N VAL A 241 -11.40 2.22 -4.12
CA VAL A 241 -10.06 2.50 -4.66
C VAL A 241 -10.16 2.86 -6.14
N ARG A 242 -9.50 3.93 -6.57
CA ARG A 242 -9.42 4.36 -7.98
C ARG A 242 -7.98 4.31 -8.45
N LEU A 243 -7.54 3.16 -8.96
CA LEU A 243 -6.15 2.94 -9.36
C LEU A 243 -5.96 3.16 -10.86
N THR A 244 -4.96 3.95 -11.22
CA THR A 244 -4.49 4.14 -12.59
C THR A 244 -3.00 3.85 -12.65
N PHE A 245 -2.64 2.81 -13.41
CA PHE A 245 -1.25 2.50 -13.67
C PHE A 245 -0.56 3.59 -14.50
N SER A 246 0.75 3.69 -14.33
CA SER A 246 1.62 4.46 -15.21
C SER A 246 1.68 3.82 -16.61
N ALA A 247 2.38 4.47 -17.54
CA ALA A 247 2.69 3.91 -18.85
C ALA A 247 3.54 2.62 -18.77
N ASP A 248 4.32 2.45 -17.69
CA ASP A 248 5.10 1.23 -17.47
C ASP A 248 4.22 0.04 -17.09
N GLY A 249 3.06 0.29 -16.48
CA GLY A 249 2.11 -0.73 -16.04
C GLY A 249 2.57 -1.52 -14.81
N SER A 250 1.92 -2.66 -14.63
CA SER A 250 2.30 -3.70 -13.67
C SER A 250 2.93 -4.87 -14.43
N LYS A 251 4.20 -5.20 -14.18
CA LYS A 251 4.97 -6.14 -15.01
C LYS A 251 5.62 -7.26 -14.22
N SER A 252 5.42 -8.50 -14.63
CA SER A 252 6.19 -9.63 -14.14
C SER A 252 6.70 -10.52 -15.26
N VAL A 253 7.91 -11.03 -15.09
CA VAL A 253 8.51 -12.08 -15.95
C VAL A 253 8.50 -13.45 -15.26
N SER A 254 7.83 -13.55 -14.11
CA SER A 254 7.73 -14.74 -13.29
C SER A 254 6.29 -15.22 -13.25
N ASP A 255 6.13 -16.48 -12.89
CA ASP A 255 4.83 -17.10 -12.65
C ASP A 255 4.23 -16.57 -11.36
N GLY A 256 2.90 -16.45 -11.27
CA GLY A 256 2.26 -15.98 -10.05
C GLY A 256 0.89 -15.36 -10.23
N TYR A 257 0.43 -14.68 -9.18
CA TYR A 257 -0.87 -14.03 -9.12
C TYR A 257 -0.70 -12.52 -9.28
N SER A 258 -1.36 -11.93 -10.27
CA SER A 258 -1.25 -10.50 -10.51
C SER A 258 -2.62 -9.87 -10.66
N GLY A 259 -2.87 -8.82 -9.87
CA GLY A 259 -4.04 -7.97 -10.05
C GLY A 259 -3.81 -6.53 -9.65
N GLY A 260 -4.68 -5.63 -10.09
CA GLY A 260 -4.49 -4.21 -9.81
C GLY A 260 -4.63 -3.86 -8.32
N ILE A 261 -5.66 -4.42 -7.67
CA ILE A 261 -5.93 -4.16 -6.25
C ILE A 261 -5.23 -5.20 -5.37
N ALA A 262 -5.31 -6.48 -5.72
CA ALA A 262 -4.72 -7.53 -4.90
C ALA A 262 -4.04 -8.59 -5.77
N ALA A 263 -2.90 -9.14 -5.32
CA ALA A 263 -2.42 -10.37 -5.91
C ALA A 263 -3.34 -11.53 -5.51
N THR A 264 -3.58 -11.70 -4.21
CA THR A 264 -4.53 -12.69 -3.68
C THR A 264 -5.49 -12.06 -2.67
N SER A 265 -6.77 -12.38 -2.79
CA SER A 265 -7.81 -11.88 -1.89
C SER A 265 -8.66 -13.00 -1.30
N TYR A 266 -8.75 -13.05 0.03
CA TYR A 266 -9.74 -13.84 0.78
C TYR A 266 -10.88 -12.97 1.32
N GLY A 267 -10.69 -11.65 1.32
CA GLY A 267 -11.62 -10.68 1.89
C GLY A 267 -12.64 -10.12 0.90
N THR A 268 -13.05 -8.88 1.14
CA THR A 268 -13.99 -8.16 0.26
C THR A 268 -13.29 -7.01 -0.46
N ILE A 269 -13.28 -7.04 -1.78
CA ILE A 269 -12.88 -5.91 -2.63
C ILE A 269 -14.14 -5.34 -3.29
N VAL A 270 -14.48 -4.10 -3.01
CA VAL A 270 -15.78 -3.54 -3.39
C VAL A 270 -15.73 -2.11 -3.91
N GLY A 271 -16.40 -1.85 -5.02
CA GLY A 271 -16.49 -0.48 -5.53
C GLY A 271 -15.16 0.06 -6.01
N CYS A 272 -14.26 -0.77 -6.55
CA CYS A 272 -12.91 -0.39 -6.98
C CYS A 272 -12.81 -0.28 -8.52
N THR A 273 -12.00 0.65 -9.02
CA THR A 273 -11.61 0.70 -10.45
C THR A 273 -10.11 0.52 -10.60
N VAL A 274 -9.70 -0.23 -11.62
CA VAL A 274 -8.31 -0.30 -12.07
C VAL A 274 -8.25 0.06 -13.55
N ASN A 275 -7.34 0.96 -13.91
CA ASN A 275 -7.09 1.34 -15.29
C ASN A 275 -5.62 1.14 -15.66
N GLY A 276 -5.34 0.55 -16.82
CA GLY A 276 -4.00 0.46 -17.40
C GLY A 276 -3.57 -0.96 -17.78
N ILE A 277 -2.26 -1.23 -17.70
CA ILE A 277 -1.65 -2.44 -18.25
C ILE A 277 -1.17 -3.35 -17.12
N ILE A 278 -1.57 -4.62 -17.15
CA ILE A 278 -0.98 -5.69 -16.34
C ILE A 278 -0.40 -6.73 -17.30
N ASP A 279 0.90 -6.94 -17.24
CA ASP A 279 1.66 -7.76 -18.18
C ASP A 279 2.53 -8.78 -17.44
N VAL A 280 2.09 -10.03 -17.48
CA VAL A 280 2.79 -11.16 -16.85
C VAL A 280 3.23 -12.14 -17.93
N SER A 281 4.55 -12.35 -18.04
CA SER A 281 5.16 -13.21 -19.05
C SER A 281 5.94 -14.38 -18.44
N GLY A 282 5.46 -14.91 -17.32
CA GLY A 282 6.03 -16.09 -16.67
C GLY A 282 6.07 -17.32 -17.59
N PRO A 283 7.09 -18.20 -17.47
CA PRO A 283 7.30 -19.32 -18.38
C PRO A 283 6.38 -20.54 -18.12
N THR A 284 5.70 -20.60 -16.97
CA THR A 284 4.76 -21.68 -16.64
C THR A 284 3.36 -21.10 -16.44
N ILE A 285 2.86 -21.02 -15.20
CA ILE A 285 1.47 -20.66 -14.91
C ILE A 285 1.36 -19.32 -14.19
N SER A 286 0.68 -18.38 -14.85
CA SER A 286 0.33 -17.08 -14.29
C SER A 286 -1.16 -16.79 -14.36
N TYR A 287 -1.72 -16.32 -13.24
CA TYR A 287 -3.12 -15.90 -13.14
C TYR A 287 -3.17 -14.39 -13.04
N THR A 288 -3.70 -13.77 -14.08
CA THR A 288 -3.72 -12.31 -14.21
C THR A 288 -5.15 -11.81 -14.28
N GLY A 289 -5.53 -10.97 -13.32
CA GLY A 289 -6.85 -10.34 -13.28
C GLY A 289 -6.78 -8.83 -13.17
N GLY A 290 -7.75 -8.13 -13.74
CA GLY A 290 -7.78 -6.67 -13.65
C GLY A 290 -7.87 -6.14 -12.21
N ILE A 291 -8.60 -6.84 -11.33
CA ILE A 291 -8.78 -6.49 -9.92
C ILE A 291 -7.93 -7.37 -9.00
N ALA A 292 -8.02 -8.69 -9.17
CA ALA A 292 -7.27 -9.63 -8.36
C ALA A 292 -6.61 -10.73 -9.21
N GLY A 293 -5.39 -11.16 -8.85
CA GLY A 293 -4.80 -12.36 -9.44
C GLY A 293 -5.59 -13.61 -9.07
N ALA A 294 -5.77 -13.84 -7.77
CA ALA A 294 -6.63 -14.87 -7.21
C ALA A 294 -7.69 -14.29 -6.27
N ASN A 295 -8.93 -14.72 -6.47
CA ASN A 295 -10.05 -14.43 -5.59
C ASN A 295 -10.53 -15.71 -4.87
N TYR A 296 -10.50 -15.66 -3.54
CA TYR A 296 -11.08 -16.63 -2.61
C TYR A 296 -12.24 -16.03 -1.78
N GLY A 297 -12.43 -14.71 -1.86
CA GLY A 297 -13.48 -13.95 -1.20
C GLY A 297 -14.44 -13.31 -2.19
N SER A 298 -14.82 -12.07 -1.94
CA SER A 298 -15.83 -11.34 -2.74
C SER A 298 -15.23 -10.15 -3.48
N ILE A 299 -15.39 -10.12 -4.80
CA ILE A 299 -15.15 -8.93 -5.65
C ILE A 299 -16.50 -8.40 -6.13
N LEU A 300 -16.87 -7.22 -5.63
CA LEU A 300 -18.23 -6.70 -5.77
C LEU A 300 -18.22 -5.32 -6.39
N ALA A 301 -19.02 -5.09 -7.43
CA ALA A 301 -19.14 -3.76 -8.02
C ALA A 301 -17.79 -3.16 -8.39
N CYS A 302 -16.92 -3.92 -9.04
CA CYS A 302 -15.58 -3.49 -9.42
C CYS A 302 -15.41 -3.44 -10.94
N ALA A 303 -14.48 -2.62 -11.40
CA ALA A 303 -14.26 -2.36 -12.82
C ALA A 303 -12.79 -2.43 -13.21
N PHE A 304 -12.51 -3.06 -14.34
CA PHE A 304 -11.20 -2.98 -14.99
C PHE A 304 -11.31 -2.40 -16.40
N ASN A 305 -10.41 -1.48 -16.73
CA ASN A 305 -10.23 -0.98 -18.10
C ASN A 305 -8.75 -1.02 -18.51
N GLY A 306 -8.42 -1.66 -19.62
CA GLY A 306 -7.06 -1.59 -20.17
C GLY A 306 -6.58 -2.85 -20.85
N THR A 307 -5.35 -3.28 -20.56
CA THR A 307 -4.71 -4.41 -21.24
C THR A 307 -4.24 -5.46 -20.23
N LEU A 308 -4.54 -6.72 -20.51
CA LEU A 308 -4.05 -7.86 -19.74
C LEU A 308 -3.17 -8.76 -20.62
N ASN A 309 -2.01 -9.14 -20.08
CA ASN A 309 -1.18 -10.22 -20.58
C ASN A 309 -0.80 -11.17 -19.44
N GLY A 310 -0.73 -12.47 -19.72
CA GLY A 310 -0.66 -13.56 -18.76
C GLY A 310 -0.86 -14.91 -19.45
N GLU A 311 -0.54 -16.01 -18.79
CA GLU A 311 -0.91 -17.33 -19.32
C GLU A 311 -2.43 -17.53 -19.22
N MET A 312 -3.02 -17.16 -18.07
CA MET A 312 -4.45 -17.23 -17.83
C MET A 312 -5.01 -15.88 -17.38
N THR A 313 -5.88 -15.27 -18.20
CA THR A 313 -6.46 -13.95 -17.91
C THR A 313 -7.95 -13.95 -17.66
N GLY A 314 -8.37 -13.15 -16.68
CA GLY A 314 -9.76 -12.74 -16.53
C GLY A 314 -9.87 -11.24 -16.32
N GLY A 315 -10.87 -10.61 -16.93
CA GLY A 315 -11.04 -9.16 -16.83
C GLY A 315 -11.12 -8.63 -15.39
N ILE A 316 -11.66 -9.43 -14.46
CA ILE A 316 -11.76 -9.10 -13.03
C ILE A 316 -10.77 -9.93 -12.21
N ALA A 317 -10.80 -11.25 -12.36
CA ALA A 317 -9.95 -12.16 -11.59
C ALA A 317 -9.17 -13.10 -12.52
N GLY A 318 -7.87 -13.31 -12.28
CA GLY A 318 -7.13 -14.36 -12.98
C GLY A 318 -7.70 -15.73 -12.64
N ILE A 319 -8.08 -15.92 -11.38
CA ILE A 319 -8.79 -17.10 -10.92
C ILE A 319 -9.82 -16.77 -9.83
N ASN A 320 -10.99 -17.37 -9.93
CA ASN A 320 -12.02 -17.33 -8.89
C ASN A 320 -12.16 -18.73 -8.26
N ARG A 321 -11.95 -18.83 -6.94
CA ARG A 321 -11.79 -20.08 -6.19
C ARG A 321 -12.42 -20.00 -4.81
N GLY A 322 -12.56 -21.16 -4.15
CA GLY A 322 -12.99 -21.27 -2.76
C GLY A 322 -14.51 -21.27 -2.56
N SER A 323 -14.94 -21.61 -1.34
CA SER A 323 -16.35 -21.72 -0.96
C SER A 323 -17.07 -20.38 -0.97
N ASN A 324 -16.31 -19.29 -0.94
CA ASN A 324 -16.82 -17.92 -0.91
C ASN A 324 -16.41 -17.10 -2.14
N GLY A 325 -15.77 -17.71 -3.16
CA GLY A 325 -15.29 -17.02 -4.35
C GLY A 325 -16.43 -16.44 -5.18
N ARG A 326 -16.71 -15.15 -4.99
CA ARG A 326 -17.84 -14.46 -5.62
C ARG A 326 -17.36 -13.25 -6.39
N ILE A 327 -17.81 -13.15 -7.64
CA ILE A 327 -17.71 -11.93 -8.45
C ILE A 327 -19.13 -11.48 -8.76
N ASP A 328 -19.50 -10.26 -8.40
CA ASP A 328 -20.86 -9.77 -8.62
C ASP A 328 -20.92 -8.29 -8.98
N ALA A 329 -21.82 -7.93 -9.89
CA ALA A 329 -22.03 -6.58 -10.39
C ALA A 329 -20.74 -5.94 -10.94
N CYS A 330 -19.85 -6.70 -11.57
CA CYS A 330 -18.56 -6.21 -12.04
C CYS A 330 -18.54 -6.00 -13.56
N TYR A 331 -17.58 -5.23 -14.06
CA TYR A 331 -17.31 -5.25 -15.49
C TYR A 331 -15.84 -5.14 -15.86
N ALA A 332 -15.51 -5.68 -17.02
CA ALA A 332 -14.18 -5.55 -17.61
C ALA A 332 -14.29 -5.07 -19.05
N ASN A 333 -13.55 -4.02 -19.39
CA ASN A 333 -13.38 -3.52 -20.74
C ASN A 333 -11.90 -3.56 -21.11
N PHE A 334 -11.46 -4.60 -21.81
CA PHE A 334 -10.03 -4.83 -21.95
C PHE A 334 -9.60 -5.48 -23.25
N THR A 335 -8.35 -5.24 -23.60
CA THR A 335 -7.62 -5.99 -24.61
C THR A 335 -6.85 -7.10 -23.91
N THR A 336 -6.97 -8.33 -24.39
CA THR A 336 -6.12 -9.44 -23.94
C THR A 336 -5.10 -9.80 -25.01
N LEU A 337 -3.84 -9.91 -24.59
CA LEU A 337 -2.73 -10.38 -25.43
C LEU A 337 -2.53 -11.90 -25.31
N THR A 338 -3.35 -12.54 -24.48
CA THR A 338 -3.15 -13.91 -24.02
C THR A 338 -3.83 -14.95 -24.88
N GLN A 339 -3.31 -16.17 -24.77
CA GLN A 339 -3.83 -17.31 -25.51
C GLN A 339 -5.00 -18.00 -24.81
N VAL A 340 -5.16 -17.84 -23.49
CA VAL A 340 -6.12 -18.61 -22.66
C VAL A 340 -6.78 -17.74 -21.58
N GLY A 341 -8.10 -17.84 -21.39
CA GLY A 341 -8.78 -17.10 -20.32
C GLY A 341 -10.30 -17.01 -20.43
N GLY A 342 -10.87 -16.02 -19.76
CA GLY A 342 -12.30 -15.71 -19.80
C GLY A 342 -12.60 -14.23 -19.62
N GLY A 343 -13.78 -13.78 -20.04
CA GLY A 343 -14.12 -12.35 -19.99
C GLY A 343 -14.10 -11.73 -18.59
N ILE A 344 -14.56 -12.47 -17.56
CA ILE A 344 -14.59 -12.01 -16.17
C ILE A 344 -13.53 -12.73 -15.32
N SER A 345 -13.43 -14.05 -15.44
CA SER A 345 -12.50 -14.87 -14.68
C SER A 345 -11.63 -15.74 -15.59
N GLY A 346 -10.31 -15.77 -15.37
CA GLY A 346 -9.42 -16.59 -16.19
C GLY A 346 -9.60 -18.08 -15.94
N ASN A 347 -9.81 -18.48 -14.69
CA ASN A 347 -10.26 -19.82 -14.34
C ASN A 347 -11.37 -19.74 -13.30
N VAL A 348 -12.12 -20.83 -13.19
CA VAL A 348 -12.98 -21.09 -12.05
C VAL A 348 -12.73 -22.52 -11.61
N LEU A 349 -12.29 -22.70 -10.37
CA LEU A 349 -12.25 -24.04 -9.79
C LEU A 349 -13.65 -24.38 -9.30
N VAL A 350 -14.17 -25.49 -9.81
CA VAL A 350 -15.41 -26.09 -9.33
C VAL A 350 -15.03 -27.41 -8.69
N ASP A 351 -15.18 -27.51 -7.37
CA ASP A 351 -15.16 -28.79 -6.69
C ASP A 351 -16.39 -28.91 -5.79
N ILE A 352 -16.66 -30.11 -5.32
CA ILE A 352 -17.87 -30.45 -4.55
C ILE A 352 -18.02 -29.66 -3.24
N ASN A 353 -16.97 -28.97 -2.78
CA ASN A 353 -16.95 -28.18 -1.54
C ASN A 353 -16.89 -26.67 -1.80
N HIS A 354 -16.71 -26.24 -3.06
CA HIS A 354 -16.48 -24.85 -3.42
C HIS A 354 -17.39 -24.42 -4.59
N GLN A 355 -18.49 -23.75 -4.28
CA GLN A 355 -19.39 -23.14 -5.27
C GLN A 355 -19.03 -21.67 -5.47
N THR A 356 -18.15 -21.43 -6.44
CA THR A 356 -17.79 -20.07 -6.86
C THR A 356 -18.89 -19.49 -7.74
N THR A 357 -19.23 -18.21 -7.61
CA THR A 357 -20.30 -17.56 -8.41
C THR A 357 -19.77 -16.35 -9.16
N ILE A 358 -20.19 -16.20 -10.42
CA ILE A 358 -20.00 -14.99 -11.22
C ILE A 358 -21.38 -14.51 -11.65
N ALA A 359 -21.80 -13.36 -11.13
CA ALA A 359 -23.16 -12.86 -11.33
C ALA A 359 -23.18 -11.40 -11.82
N ASN A 360 -24.24 -11.06 -12.56
CA ASN A 360 -24.63 -9.68 -12.90
C ASN A 360 -23.49 -8.84 -13.49
N SER A 361 -22.63 -9.47 -14.29
CA SER A 361 -21.36 -8.89 -14.74
C SER A 361 -21.22 -8.92 -16.25
N TYR A 362 -20.45 -8.00 -16.83
CA TYR A 362 -20.17 -8.06 -18.27
C TYR A 362 -18.70 -7.87 -18.64
N ALA A 363 -18.32 -8.48 -19.76
CA ALA A 363 -17.00 -8.35 -20.34
C ALA A 363 -17.10 -7.82 -21.78
N ASN A 364 -16.45 -6.70 -22.05
CA ASN A 364 -16.20 -6.21 -23.40
C ASN A 364 -14.72 -6.42 -23.72
N VAL A 365 -14.43 -7.45 -24.52
CA VAL A 365 -13.09 -7.97 -24.70
C VAL A 365 -12.63 -7.78 -26.14
N THR A 366 -11.43 -7.24 -26.33
CA THR A 366 -10.73 -7.30 -27.61
C THR A 366 -9.63 -8.34 -27.50
N VAL A 367 -9.68 -9.36 -28.36
CA VAL A 367 -8.70 -10.44 -28.36
C VAL A 367 -7.73 -10.22 -29.51
N SER A 368 -6.44 -10.02 -29.20
CA SER A 368 -5.42 -9.91 -30.26
C SER A 368 -4.95 -11.28 -30.76
N SER A 369 -4.94 -12.30 -29.91
CA SER A 369 -4.44 -13.64 -30.23
C SER A 369 -4.86 -14.68 -29.17
N ALA A 370 -6.10 -15.18 -29.19
CA ALA A 370 -6.51 -16.26 -28.29
C ALA A 370 -6.63 -17.61 -28.99
N ASN A 371 -6.21 -18.66 -28.29
CA ASN A 371 -6.38 -20.05 -28.67
C ASN A 371 -7.57 -20.69 -27.92
N ASN A 372 -7.84 -20.28 -26.67
CA ASN A 372 -8.95 -20.81 -25.86
C ASN A 372 -9.50 -19.75 -24.87
N PHE A 373 -10.48 -18.96 -25.30
CA PHE A 373 -11.07 -17.90 -24.49
C PHE A 373 -12.59 -18.04 -24.38
N GLY A 374 -13.11 -18.10 -23.15
CA GLY A 374 -14.54 -18.23 -22.89
C GLY A 374 -15.22 -16.90 -22.60
N ALA A 375 -16.54 -16.84 -22.79
CA ALA A 375 -17.30 -15.61 -22.65
C ALA A 375 -17.16 -14.94 -21.28
N ILE A 376 -17.28 -15.71 -20.21
CA ILE A 376 -17.22 -15.25 -18.81
C ILE A 376 -16.04 -15.89 -18.09
N ARG A 377 -15.83 -17.20 -18.30
CA ARG A 377 -14.70 -17.96 -17.76
C ARG A 377 -14.05 -18.85 -18.78
N LEU A 378 -12.82 -19.32 -18.55
CA LEU A 378 -12.22 -20.34 -19.38
C LEU A 378 -13.03 -21.66 -19.39
N GLN A 379 -13.04 -22.32 -20.55
CA GLN A 379 -13.64 -23.63 -20.78
C GLN A 379 -12.56 -24.64 -21.19
N ASN A 380 -12.20 -25.57 -20.31
CA ASN A 380 -11.05 -26.48 -20.46
C ASN A 380 -11.34 -27.79 -21.24
N ASN A 381 -12.43 -27.84 -22.01
CA ASN A 381 -13.07 -29.04 -22.59
C ASN A 381 -13.94 -29.87 -21.62
N ALA A 382 -15.00 -30.45 -22.20
CA ALA A 382 -16.24 -31.01 -21.65
C ALA A 382 -17.36 -29.98 -21.44
N SER A 383 -18.56 -30.36 -21.87
CA SER A 383 -19.82 -29.64 -21.64
C SER A 383 -19.99 -29.32 -20.16
N PHE A 384 -20.51 -28.14 -19.84
CA PHE A 384 -20.84 -27.76 -18.47
C PHE A 384 -21.77 -28.80 -17.83
N THR A 385 -21.45 -29.26 -16.63
CA THR A 385 -22.46 -29.89 -15.79
C THR A 385 -23.54 -28.86 -15.44
N ALA A 386 -24.76 -29.31 -15.14
CA ALA A 386 -25.83 -28.40 -14.73
C ALA A 386 -25.47 -27.57 -13.48
N ALA A 387 -24.69 -28.15 -12.55
CA ALA A 387 -24.18 -27.44 -11.38
C ALA A 387 -23.19 -26.31 -11.76
N GLU A 388 -22.29 -26.57 -12.71
CA GLU A 388 -21.35 -25.57 -13.22
C GLU A 388 -22.03 -24.45 -14.03
N ALA A 389 -23.12 -24.77 -14.72
CA ALA A 389 -23.92 -23.79 -15.45
C ALA A 389 -24.57 -22.76 -14.50
N ASN A 390 -25.01 -23.20 -13.32
CA ASN A 390 -25.66 -22.35 -12.32
C ASN A 390 -24.70 -21.39 -11.61
N LEU A 391 -23.38 -21.54 -11.80
CA LEU A 391 -22.37 -20.64 -11.24
C LEU A 391 -22.30 -19.29 -11.97
N ILE A 392 -22.82 -19.24 -13.20
CA ILE A 392 -22.91 -18.02 -14.00
C ILE A 392 -24.36 -17.55 -13.98
N VAL A 393 -24.59 -16.29 -13.65
CA VAL A 393 -25.94 -15.73 -13.53
C VAL A 393 -25.96 -14.32 -14.12
N ASN A 394 -26.85 -14.04 -15.08
CA ASN A 394 -27.05 -12.70 -15.65
C ASN A 394 -25.73 -12.05 -16.13
N CYS A 395 -24.93 -12.80 -16.89
CA CYS A 395 -23.65 -12.30 -17.39
C CYS A 395 -23.70 -11.98 -18.89
N PHE A 396 -22.83 -11.07 -19.35
CA PHE A 396 -22.83 -10.59 -20.72
C PHE A 396 -21.42 -10.56 -21.32
N SER A 397 -21.26 -10.94 -22.59
CA SER A 397 -19.94 -10.91 -23.25
C SER A 397 -20.02 -10.75 -24.77
N ASN A 398 -19.02 -10.10 -25.38
CA ASN A 398 -18.85 -10.07 -26.84
C ASN A 398 -18.01 -11.23 -27.38
N ILE A 399 -17.45 -12.07 -26.51
CA ILE A 399 -16.73 -13.27 -26.92
C ILE A 399 -17.74 -14.32 -27.38
N SER A 400 -17.51 -14.86 -28.58
CA SER A 400 -18.46 -15.73 -29.27
C SER A 400 -18.55 -17.17 -28.73
N THR A 401 -17.60 -17.60 -27.89
CA THR A 401 -17.61 -18.92 -27.22
C THR A 401 -18.75 -19.00 -26.20
N PRO A 402 -19.88 -19.68 -26.48
CA PRO A 402 -21.07 -19.59 -25.65
C PRO A 402 -20.91 -20.28 -24.30
N GLN A 403 -21.50 -19.70 -23.25
CA GLN A 403 -21.56 -20.30 -21.92
C GLN A 403 -22.99 -20.24 -21.36
N PRO A 404 -23.41 -21.21 -20.52
CA PRO A 404 -24.72 -21.17 -19.89
C PRO A 404 -24.97 -19.86 -19.17
N ASN A 405 -26.22 -19.40 -19.17
CA ASN A 405 -26.66 -18.18 -18.48
C ASN A 405 -25.86 -16.91 -18.83
N THR A 406 -25.28 -16.90 -20.03
CA THR A 406 -24.57 -15.75 -20.59
C THR A 406 -25.32 -15.23 -21.81
N SER A 407 -25.56 -13.92 -21.85
CA SER A 407 -26.11 -13.24 -23.01
C SER A 407 -24.97 -12.66 -23.84
N LEU A 408 -24.97 -12.94 -25.15
CA LEU A 408 -23.95 -12.42 -26.06
C LEU A 408 -24.38 -11.08 -26.64
N PHE A 409 -23.42 -10.21 -26.94
CA PHE A 409 -23.65 -8.96 -27.66
C PHE A 409 -22.62 -8.74 -28.76
N SER A 410 -23.00 -8.08 -29.85
CA SER A 410 -22.12 -7.83 -30.99
C SER A 410 -21.59 -6.40 -31.08
N GLY A 411 -22.04 -5.50 -30.20
CA GLY A 411 -21.60 -4.11 -30.18
C GLY A 411 -22.09 -3.33 -28.95
N LEU A 412 -21.57 -2.11 -28.78
CA LEU A 412 -21.81 -1.31 -27.57
C LEU A 412 -23.28 -0.88 -27.42
N THR A 413 -24.00 -0.65 -28.52
CA THR A 413 -25.43 -0.32 -28.46
C THR A 413 -26.26 -1.46 -27.87
N ASP A 414 -25.98 -2.69 -28.31
CA ASP A 414 -26.63 -3.90 -27.82
C ASP A 414 -26.25 -4.17 -26.36
N LEU A 415 -24.95 -4.12 -26.03
CA LEU A 415 -24.47 -4.20 -24.64
C LEU A 415 -25.20 -3.20 -23.74
N THR A 416 -25.25 -1.94 -24.14
CA THR A 416 -25.87 -0.87 -23.35
C THR A 416 -27.35 -1.15 -23.12
N ALA A 417 -28.08 -1.57 -24.15
CA ALA A 417 -29.49 -1.92 -24.02
C ALA A 417 -29.69 -3.10 -23.04
N GLN A 418 -28.85 -4.13 -23.11
CA GLN A 418 -28.97 -5.31 -22.24
C GLN A 418 -28.66 -4.99 -20.77
N VAL A 419 -27.51 -4.36 -20.48
CA VAL A 419 -27.04 -4.21 -19.08
C VAL A 419 -27.70 -3.07 -18.32
N THR A 420 -28.25 -2.08 -19.02
CA THR A 420 -28.98 -0.97 -18.38
C THR A 420 -30.48 -1.25 -18.20
N ALA A 421 -30.96 -2.39 -18.69
CA ALA A 421 -32.35 -2.80 -18.54
C ALA A 421 -32.63 -3.57 -17.25
N PHE A 422 -31.67 -4.33 -16.73
CA PHE A 422 -31.91 -5.20 -15.57
C PHE A 422 -31.63 -4.51 -14.23
N THR A 423 -32.30 -4.99 -13.19
CA THR A 423 -32.22 -4.46 -11.82
C THR A 423 -31.76 -5.54 -10.86
N LEU A 424 -31.07 -5.13 -9.79
CA LEU A 424 -30.69 -6.01 -8.68
C LEU A 424 -31.63 -5.85 -7.49
N SER A 425 -31.93 -6.95 -6.82
CA SER A 425 -32.65 -6.96 -5.54
C SER A 425 -31.76 -6.67 -4.33
N SER A 426 -30.44 -6.84 -4.48
CA SER A 426 -29.46 -6.62 -3.42
C SER A 426 -28.18 -6.00 -3.98
N PHE A 427 -27.66 -5.00 -3.28
CA PHE A 427 -26.39 -4.35 -3.58
C PHE A 427 -25.37 -4.59 -2.47
N PRO A 428 -24.06 -4.45 -2.74
CA PRO A 428 -23.04 -4.58 -1.70
C PRO A 428 -23.28 -3.59 -0.56
N ALA A 429 -23.29 -4.08 0.68
CA ALA A 429 -23.60 -3.26 1.87
C ALA A 429 -22.62 -2.10 2.09
N GLN A 430 -21.44 -2.17 1.48
CA GLN A 430 -20.39 -1.15 1.57
C GLN A 430 -20.63 0.05 0.64
N LEU A 431 -21.60 -0.03 -0.28
CA LEU A 431 -21.91 1.00 -1.26
C LEU A 431 -23.36 1.47 -1.10
N THR A 432 -23.61 2.74 -1.43
CA THR A 432 -24.99 3.25 -1.51
C THR A 432 -25.64 2.68 -2.78
N PRO A 433 -26.78 1.99 -2.67
CA PRO A 433 -27.51 1.47 -3.84
C PRO A 433 -28.04 2.62 -4.72
N PRO A 434 -28.14 2.43 -6.03
CA PRO A 434 -28.79 3.39 -6.92
C PRO A 434 -30.31 3.33 -6.73
N ALA A 435 -30.97 4.49 -6.86
CA ALA A 435 -32.41 4.62 -6.61
C ALA A 435 -33.28 3.81 -7.58
N ASP A 436 -32.80 3.57 -8.80
CA ASP A 436 -33.48 2.79 -9.83
C ASP A 436 -33.17 1.29 -9.78
N GLY A 437 -32.33 0.86 -8.82
CA GLY A 437 -31.92 -0.52 -8.66
C GLY A 437 -31.06 -1.07 -9.80
N LYS A 438 -30.51 -0.21 -10.69
CA LYS A 438 -29.72 -0.64 -11.85
C LYS A 438 -28.22 -0.64 -11.54
N PRO A 439 -27.51 -1.77 -11.73
CA PRO A 439 -26.07 -1.83 -11.45
C PRO A 439 -25.24 -1.13 -12.53
N PHE A 440 -25.78 -0.87 -13.71
CA PHE A 440 -25.05 -0.22 -14.80
C PHE A 440 -25.81 0.98 -15.33
N LYS A 441 -25.06 2.03 -15.69
CA LYS A 441 -25.57 3.22 -16.38
C LYS A 441 -24.85 3.39 -17.71
N ALA A 442 -25.54 3.99 -18.69
CA ALA A 442 -24.95 4.30 -19.99
C ALA A 442 -23.82 5.33 -19.87
N ALA A 443 -22.80 5.22 -20.71
CA ALA A 443 -21.63 6.11 -20.73
C ALA A 443 -21.42 6.75 -22.12
N GLY A 444 -22.51 7.16 -22.77
CA GLY A 444 -22.49 7.73 -24.11
C GLY A 444 -22.05 6.69 -25.15
N THR A 445 -20.96 6.96 -25.87
CA THR A 445 -20.38 6.04 -26.86
C THR A 445 -19.41 5.03 -26.26
N ASN A 446 -19.08 5.16 -24.98
CA ASN A 446 -18.22 4.20 -24.26
C ASN A 446 -19.05 3.02 -23.75
N PRO A 447 -18.41 1.88 -23.44
CA PRO A 447 -19.08 0.82 -22.68
C PRO A 447 -19.75 1.39 -21.42
N PRO A 448 -20.89 0.82 -20.97
CA PRO A 448 -21.54 1.20 -19.72
C PRO A 448 -20.57 1.25 -18.53
N VAL A 449 -20.99 1.86 -17.43
CA VAL A 449 -20.19 1.92 -16.21
C VAL A 449 -21.07 1.59 -15.01
N LEU A 450 -20.45 1.33 -13.86
CA LEU A 450 -21.17 1.10 -12.62
C LEU A 450 -21.89 2.36 -12.17
N TRP A 451 -22.98 2.18 -11.42
CA TRP A 451 -23.82 3.28 -10.94
C TRP A 451 -23.09 4.32 -10.08
N TRP A 452 -22.04 3.89 -9.36
CA TRP A 452 -21.27 4.73 -8.44
C TRP A 452 -20.10 5.45 -9.11
N GLN A 453 -19.69 5.02 -10.30
CA GLN A 453 -18.84 5.82 -11.19
C GLN A 453 -19.68 6.97 -11.74
#